data_AF-A0A1I4U6M7-F1
#
_entry.id   AF-A0A1I4U6M7-F1
#
_cell.length_a   1.000
_cell.length_b   1.000
_cell.length_c   1.000
_cell.angle_alpha   90.00
_cell.angle_beta   90.00
_cell.angle_gamma   90.00
#
_symmetry.space_group_name_H-M   'P 1'
#
loop_
_entity.id
_entity.type
_entity.pdbx_description
1 polymer ?
#
loop_
_entity_poly.entity_id
_entity_poly.type
_entity_poly.pdbx_seq_one_letter_code
_entity_poly.pdbx_strand_id
1 'polypeptide(L)'
;MVERRCRDCGRRESFTTTLRPAQSARPRACACGGRPELVRHWPLSRDMAADGIDALYGLPFYLTTSCAGHRLWAANEAHLDYLEGFVGAKIRTVHQTPVGRELGYKLPRWMLLASNRDKVLSALAELRAMLPEPARR
;
A
#
# COMPACT_ATOMS: atom_id res chain seq x y z
N MET A 1 -6.66 8.10 -10.49
CA MET A 1 -7.78 7.65 -11.35
C MET A 1 -7.81 6.14 -11.27
N VAL A 2 -8.99 5.54 -11.11
CA VAL A 2 -9.15 4.10 -10.88
C VAL A 2 -10.07 3.54 -11.95
N GLU A 3 -9.72 2.39 -12.53
CA GLU A 3 -10.60 1.70 -13.47
C GLU A 3 -11.43 0.63 -12.73
N ARG A 4 -12.72 0.57 -13.07
CA ARG A 4 -13.60 -0.52 -12.65
C ARG A 4 -14.16 -1.26 -13.86
N ARG A 5 -14.49 -2.52 -13.65
CA ARG A 5 -15.26 -3.35 -14.57
C ARG A 5 -16.48 -3.89 -13.84
N CYS A 6 -17.66 -3.73 -14.44
CA CYS A 6 -18.87 -4.38 -13.94
C CYS A 6 -18.82 -5.88 -14.26
N ARG A 7 -19.07 -6.75 -13.27
CA ARG A 7 -19.11 -8.20 -13.48
C ARG A 7 -20.29 -8.64 -14.35
N ASP A 8 -21.42 -7.96 -14.22
CA ASP A 8 -22.67 -8.38 -14.85
C ASP A 8 -22.80 -7.94 -16.33
N CYS A 9 -22.34 -6.73 -16.67
CA CYS A 9 -22.46 -6.18 -18.03
C CYS A 9 -21.12 -5.93 -18.74
N GLY A 10 -19.99 -6.11 -18.04
CA GLY A 10 -18.65 -5.92 -18.61
C GLY A 10 -18.22 -4.46 -18.85
N ARG A 11 -19.08 -3.47 -18.57
CA ARG A 11 -18.78 -2.04 -18.74
C ARG A 11 -17.55 -1.64 -17.94
N ARG A 12 -16.63 -0.91 -18.59
CA ARG A 12 -15.45 -0.31 -17.96
C ARG A 12 -15.65 1.18 -17.78
N GLU A 13 -15.29 1.69 -16.62
CA GLU A 13 -15.38 3.11 -16.30
C GLU A 13 -14.16 3.54 -15.49
N SER A 14 -13.60 4.69 -15.84
CA SER A 14 -12.55 5.34 -15.06
C SER A 14 -13.19 6.39 -14.16
N PHE A 15 -12.79 6.43 -12.90
CA PHE A 15 -13.30 7.42 -11.95
C PHE A 15 -12.19 7.96 -11.06
N THR A 16 -12.40 9.17 -10.56
CA THR A 16 -11.57 9.77 -9.51
C THR A 16 -12.36 9.79 -8.23
N THR A 17 -11.75 9.35 -7.14
CA THR A 17 -12.36 9.35 -5.81
C THR A 17 -11.35 9.84 -4.80
N THR A 18 -11.82 10.64 -3.84
CA THR A 18 -11.01 11.04 -2.70
C THR A 18 -11.11 9.94 -1.66
N LEU A 19 -10.00 9.26 -1.40
CA LEU A 19 -9.90 8.31 -0.31
C LEU A 19 -9.85 9.09 1.01
N ARG A 20 -10.74 8.76 1.94
CA ARG A 20 -10.66 9.26 3.32
C ARG A 20 -9.99 8.20 4.21
N PRO A 21 -9.26 8.62 5.25
CA PRO A 21 -8.79 7.69 6.26
C PRO A 21 -9.91 6.81 6.79
N ALA A 22 -9.63 5.51 6.94
CA ALA A 22 -10.57 4.47 7.39
C ALA A 22 -11.79 4.17 6.48
N GLN A 23 -11.87 4.73 5.27
CA GLN A 23 -12.96 4.42 4.33
C GLN A 23 -12.41 3.92 3.00
N SER A 24 -12.63 2.63 2.72
CA SER A 24 -12.44 2.12 1.37
C SER A 24 -13.38 2.85 0.42
N ALA A 25 -12.85 3.39 -0.68
CA ALA A 25 -13.70 3.98 -1.72
C ALA A 25 -14.69 2.91 -2.17
N ARG A 26 -15.97 3.11 -1.86
CA ARG A 26 -17.02 2.28 -2.43
C ARG A 26 -17.21 2.73 -3.86
N PRO A 27 -16.87 1.92 -4.87
CA PRO A 27 -17.11 2.30 -6.24
C PRO A 27 -18.63 2.46 -6.40
N ARG A 28 -19.08 3.51 -7.10
CA ARG A 28 -20.52 3.68 -7.37
C ARG A 28 -21.07 2.43 -8.07
N ALA A 29 -22.30 2.03 -7.82
CA ALA A 29 -22.91 0.94 -8.59
C ALA A 29 -22.86 1.26 -10.10
N CYS A 30 -22.75 0.22 -10.94
CA CYS A 30 -22.88 0.41 -12.38
C CYS A 30 -24.34 0.80 -12.71
N ALA A 31 -24.57 1.50 -13.82
CA ALA A 31 -25.92 1.88 -14.25
C ALA A 31 -26.87 0.67 -14.44
N CYS A 32 -26.34 -0.53 -14.67
CA CYS A 32 -27.12 -1.77 -14.72
C CYS A 32 -27.45 -2.38 -13.35
N GLY A 33 -27.08 -1.74 -12.24
CA GLY A 33 -27.23 -2.26 -10.87
C GLY A 33 -26.19 -3.31 -10.45
N GLY A 34 -25.33 -3.73 -11.39
CA GLY A 34 -24.30 -4.74 -11.15
C GLY A 34 -23.19 -4.28 -10.20
N ARG A 35 -22.50 -5.26 -9.60
CA ARG A 35 -21.42 -4.99 -8.65
C ARG A 35 -20.13 -4.59 -9.38
N PRO A 36 -19.62 -3.37 -9.15
CA PRO A 36 -18.35 -2.95 -9.73
C PRO A 36 -17.19 -3.68 -9.05
N GLU A 37 -16.22 -4.11 -9.83
CA GLU A 37 -14.95 -4.62 -9.34
C GLU A 37 -13.81 -3.72 -9.84
N LEU A 38 -12.81 -3.47 -8.99
CA LEU A 38 -11.61 -2.75 -9.41
C LEU A 38 -10.80 -3.62 -10.37
N VAL A 39 -10.40 -3.05 -11.49
CA VAL A 39 -9.57 -3.76 -12.46
C VAL A 39 -8.16 -3.86 -11.90
N ARG A 40 -7.63 -5.09 -11.84
CA ARG A 40 -6.23 -5.32 -11.49
C ARG A 40 -5.37 -4.98 -12.69
N HIS A 41 -4.39 -4.10 -12.52
CA HIS A 41 -3.40 -3.80 -13.53
C HIS A 41 -2.20 -4.74 -13.34
N TRP A 42 -1.71 -5.41 -14.40
CA TRP A 42 -0.50 -6.26 -14.36
C TRP A 42 0.35 -6.07 -15.62
N PRO A 43 1.70 -6.00 -15.56
CA PRO A 43 2.56 -5.68 -14.42
C PRO A 43 3.00 -4.21 -14.48
N LEU A 44 2.87 -3.49 -13.37
CA LEU A 44 3.41 -2.13 -13.23
C LEU A 44 4.80 -2.17 -12.57
N SER A 45 5.65 -1.23 -12.97
CA SER A 45 7.08 -1.18 -12.68
C SER A 45 7.40 -1.07 -11.18
N ARG A 46 8.62 -1.48 -10.80
CA ARG A 46 9.15 -1.34 -9.43
C ARG A 46 9.08 0.11 -8.91
N ASP A 47 9.08 1.08 -9.82
CA ASP A 47 9.14 2.51 -9.53
C ASP A 47 7.85 3.01 -8.86
N MET A 48 6.67 2.47 -9.21
CA MET A 48 5.41 2.92 -8.61
C MET A 48 5.35 2.66 -7.10
N ALA A 49 5.89 1.53 -6.64
CA ALA A 49 5.99 1.27 -5.21
C ALA A 49 6.98 2.23 -4.52
N ALA A 50 8.02 2.71 -5.21
CA ALA A 50 8.91 3.73 -4.65
C ALA A 50 8.17 5.07 -4.45
N ASP A 51 7.18 5.35 -5.28
CA ASP A 51 6.33 6.55 -5.20
C ASP A 51 5.12 6.39 -4.25
N GLY A 52 5.01 5.25 -3.55
CA GLY A 52 3.90 4.97 -2.65
C GLY A 52 2.59 4.65 -3.37
N ILE A 53 2.68 4.06 -4.56
CA ILE A 53 1.54 3.60 -5.37
C ILE A 53 1.54 2.07 -5.40
N ASP A 54 0.37 1.48 -5.17
CA ASP A 54 0.18 0.04 -5.19
C ASP A 54 0.20 -0.49 -6.64
N ALA A 55 0.97 -1.55 -6.87
CA ALA A 55 1.13 -2.12 -8.21
C ALA A 55 -0.09 -2.94 -8.68
N LEU A 56 -1.10 -3.14 -7.83
CA LEU A 56 -2.26 -3.98 -8.11
C LEU A 56 -3.41 -3.17 -8.74
N TYR A 57 -3.64 -1.97 -8.23
CA TYR A 57 -4.73 -1.07 -8.58
C TYR A 57 -4.25 0.34 -8.99
N GLY A 58 -2.95 0.63 -8.88
CA GLY A 58 -2.40 1.94 -9.22
C GLY A 58 -2.88 3.05 -8.28
N LEU A 59 -3.27 2.71 -7.05
CA LEU A 59 -3.75 3.64 -6.03
C LEU A 59 -2.62 4.03 -5.06
N PRO A 60 -2.62 5.26 -4.54
CA PRO A 60 -1.70 5.62 -3.47
C PRO A 60 -2.00 4.77 -2.22
N PHE A 61 -0.95 4.30 -1.54
CA PHE A 61 -1.11 3.63 -0.25
C PHE A 61 -1.76 4.55 0.76
N TYR A 62 -2.69 3.99 1.54
CA TYR A 62 -3.41 4.72 2.58
C TYR A 62 -2.48 5.17 3.72
N LEU A 63 -1.62 4.26 4.19
CA LEU A 63 -0.63 4.58 5.21
C LEU A 63 0.58 5.14 4.49
N THR A 64 0.70 6.47 4.45
CA THR A 64 1.86 7.12 3.84
C THR A 64 2.23 8.41 4.55
N THR A 65 3.54 8.67 4.65
CA THR A 65 4.12 9.88 5.25
C THR A 65 5.40 10.27 4.51
N SER A 66 5.82 11.52 4.62
CA SER A 66 7.11 11.97 4.08
C SER A 66 8.26 11.53 4.99
N CYS A 67 9.28 10.87 4.44
CA CYS A 67 10.46 10.44 5.19
C CYS A 67 11.72 10.53 4.31
N ALA A 68 12.77 11.17 4.81
CA ALA A 68 14.08 11.24 4.14
C ALA A 68 14.03 11.72 2.67
N GLY A 69 13.14 12.66 2.34
CA GLY A 69 12.95 13.18 0.97
C GLY A 69 12.14 12.25 0.06
N HIS A 70 11.61 11.15 0.60
CA HIS A 70 10.80 10.17 -0.12
C HIS A 70 9.43 9.99 0.56
N ARG A 71 8.57 9.20 -0.06
CA ARG A 71 7.28 8.81 0.48
C ARG A 71 7.38 7.44 1.13
N LEU A 72 7.34 7.38 2.46
CA LEU A 72 7.21 6.13 3.20
C LEU A 72 5.77 5.63 3.09
N TRP A 73 5.59 4.32 3.02
CA TRP A 73 4.26 3.72 2.98
C TRP A 73 4.21 2.34 3.64
N ALA A 74 3.02 1.98 4.10
CA ALA A 74 2.67 0.61 4.50
C ALA A 74 1.37 0.19 3.81
N ALA A 75 1.25 -1.09 3.44
CA ALA A 75 0.07 -1.57 2.70
C ALA A 75 -1.14 -1.76 3.63
N ASN A 76 -0.87 -2.19 4.86
CA ASN A 76 -1.82 -2.44 5.93
C ASN A 76 -1.04 -2.54 7.25
N GLU A 77 -1.74 -2.76 8.36
CA GLU A 77 -1.15 -2.93 9.70
C GLU A 77 -0.13 -4.08 9.75
N ALA A 78 -0.43 -5.25 9.18
CA ALA A 78 0.50 -6.38 9.16
C ALA A 78 1.82 -6.06 8.40
N HIS A 79 1.75 -5.25 7.34
CA HIS A 79 2.94 -4.77 6.66
C HIS A 79 3.73 -3.78 7.51
N LEU A 80 3.03 -2.95 8.31
CA LEU A 80 3.67 -2.04 9.23
C LEU A 80 4.45 -2.80 10.32
N ASP A 81 3.85 -3.84 10.92
CA ASP A 81 4.53 -4.73 11.88
C ASP A 81 5.78 -5.36 11.26
N TYR A 82 5.66 -5.85 10.03
CA TYR A 82 6.78 -6.41 9.28
C TYR A 82 7.90 -5.38 9.07
N LEU A 83 7.57 -4.15 8.67
CA LEU A 83 8.55 -3.10 8.41
C LEU A 83 9.28 -2.67 9.69
N GLU A 84 8.56 -2.52 10.80
CA GLU A 84 9.15 -2.18 12.11
C GLU A 84 10.12 -3.27 12.58
N GLY A 85 9.71 -4.54 12.48
CA GLY A 85 10.56 -5.68 12.80
C GLY A 85 11.78 -5.79 11.87
N PHE A 86 11.58 -5.61 10.56
CA PHE A 86 12.63 -5.80 9.55
C PHE A 86 13.66 -4.64 9.53
N VAL A 87 13.20 -3.38 9.58
CA VAL A 87 14.08 -2.20 9.63
C VAL A 87 14.70 -2.06 11.02
N GLY A 88 13.96 -2.43 12.07
CA GLY A 88 14.40 -2.44 13.46
C GLY A 88 15.39 -3.56 13.78
N ALA A 89 15.47 -4.63 12.99
CA ALA A 89 16.44 -5.71 13.21
C ALA A 89 17.89 -5.26 12.94
N LYS A 90 18.82 -5.64 13.82
CA LYS A 90 20.28 -5.47 13.58
C LYS A 90 20.80 -6.37 12.46
N ILE A 91 20.21 -7.56 12.29
CA ILE A 91 20.50 -8.50 11.21
C ILE A 91 19.19 -8.70 10.43
N ARG A 92 19.21 -8.33 9.15
CA ARG A 92 18.05 -8.43 8.27
C ARG A 92 18.01 -9.81 7.65
N THR A 93 17.31 -10.74 8.29
CA THR A 93 17.06 -12.05 7.70
C THR A 93 15.88 -11.91 6.75
N VAL A 94 16.15 -11.90 5.43
CA VAL A 94 15.07 -12.07 4.46
C VAL A 94 14.64 -13.53 4.58
N HIS A 95 13.49 -13.77 5.20
CA HIS A 95 12.89 -15.10 5.16
C HIS A 95 12.73 -15.46 3.69
N GLN A 96 13.43 -16.52 3.26
CA GLN A 96 13.35 -17.03 1.89
C GLN A 96 11.99 -17.68 1.71
N THR A 97 10.96 -16.86 1.59
CA THR A 97 9.64 -17.31 1.17
C THR A 97 9.73 -17.67 -0.30
N PRO A 98 9.18 -18.80 -0.74
CA PRO A 98 9.23 -19.20 -2.14
C PRO A 98 8.62 -18.10 -3.01
N VAL A 99 9.45 -17.50 -3.86
CA VAL A 99 9.05 -16.70 -5.02
C VAL A 99 8.36 -15.36 -4.70
N GLY A 100 9.16 -14.31 -4.46
CA GLY A 100 8.93 -12.94 -4.98
C GLY A 100 7.57 -12.24 -4.79
N ARG A 101 6.73 -12.72 -3.86
CA ARG A 101 5.34 -12.26 -3.67
C ARG A 101 5.08 -11.58 -2.33
N GLU A 102 6.06 -11.56 -1.44
CA GLU A 102 5.90 -10.85 -0.18
C GLU A 102 6.08 -9.35 -0.38
N LEU A 103 5.25 -8.56 0.31
CA LEU A 103 5.26 -7.09 0.24
C LEU A 103 6.65 -6.51 0.59
N GLY A 104 7.46 -7.26 1.35
CA GLY A 104 8.85 -6.93 1.67
C GLY A 104 9.87 -7.15 0.54
N TYR A 105 9.55 -7.90 -0.52
CA TYR A 105 10.52 -8.30 -1.56
C TYR A 105 10.93 -7.16 -2.50
N LYS A 106 10.27 -6.00 -2.44
CA LYS A 106 10.55 -4.84 -3.30
C LYS A 106 10.62 -3.51 -2.54
N LEU A 107 11.13 -3.52 -1.31
CA LEU A 107 11.34 -2.26 -0.59
C LEU A 107 12.35 -1.35 -1.34
N PRO A 108 12.06 -0.05 -1.45
CA PRO A 108 13.02 0.92 -1.98
C PRO A 108 14.33 0.89 -1.19
N ARG A 109 15.45 1.03 -1.89
CA ARG A 109 16.80 0.98 -1.28
C ARG A 109 16.95 2.00 -0.15
N TRP A 110 16.36 3.19 -0.30
CA TRP A 110 16.46 4.26 0.70
C TRP A 110 15.85 3.88 2.05
N MET A 111 14.80 3.04 2.10
CA MET A 111 14.19 2.55 3.34
C MET A 111 15.14 1.63 4.12
N LEU A 112 16.07 1.00 3.41
CA LEU A 112 17.03 0.03 3.98
C LEU A 112 18.39 0.66 4.29
N LEU A 113 18.63 1.92 3.92
CA LEU A 113 19.89 2.60 4.25
C LEU A 113 20.01 2.79 5.76
N ALA A 114 21.17 2.44 6.31
CA ALA A 114 21.44 2.58 7.73
C ALA A 114 21.29 4.03 8.21
N SER A 115 21.69 5.00 7.38
CA SER A 115 21.54 6.44 7.65
C SER A 115 20.09 6.92 7.75
N ASN A 116 19.14 6.17 7.17
CA ASN A 116 17.72 6.49 7.22
C ASN A 116 16.97 5.69 8.28
N ARG A 117 17.63 4.75 8.98
CA ARG A 117 16.96 3.80 9.88
C ARG A 117 16.11 4.48 10.93
N ASP A 118 16.68 5.43 11.67
CA ASP A 118 15.96 6.10 12.77
C ASP A 118 14.82 6.97 12.25
N LYS A 119 15.01 7.60 11.08
CA LYS A 119 13.97 8.38 10.39
C LYS A 119 12.83 7.49 9.94
N VAL A 120 13.15 6.34 9.34
CA VAL A 120 12.16 5.38 8.87
C VAL A 120 11.38 4.82 10.05
N LEU A 121 12.04 4.41 11.14
CA LEU A 121 11.35 3.90 12.34
C LEU A 121 10.43 4.94 12.97
N SER A 122 10.87 6.20 13.06
CA SER A 122 10.03 7.29 13.56
C SER A 122 8.80 7.51 12.68
N ALA A 123 8.99 7.52 11.36
CA ALA A 123 7.91 7.67 10.39
C ALA A 123 6.96 6.45 10.37
N LEU A 124 7.44 5.22 10.65
CA LEU A 124 6.57 4.04 10.82
C LEU A 124 5.70 4.19 12.07
N ALA A 125 6.24 4.73 13.17
CA ALA A 125 5.46 5.01 14.37
C ALA A 125 4.36 6.08 14.11
N GLU A 126 4.64 7.09 13.29
CA GLU A 126 3.62 8.04 12.82
C GLU A 126 2.51 7.33 12.04
N LEU A 127 2.86 6.44 11.11
CA LEU A 127 1.88 5.64 10.37
C LEU A 127 1.04 4.76 11.29
N ARG A 128 1.62 4.24 12.38
CA ARG A 128 0.89 3.47 13.39
C ARG A 128 -0.18 4.32 14.07
N ALA A 129 0.14 5.57 14.39
CA ALA A 129 -0.80 6.51 15.00
C ALA A 129 -1.94 6.92 14.04
N MET A 130 -1.79 6.73 12.72
CA MET A 130 -2.86 6.96 11.74
C MET A 130 -3.86 5.79 11.64
N LEU A 131 -3.55 4.64 12.25
CA LEU A 131 -4.50 3.53 12.30
C LEU A 131 -5.62 3.87 13.29
N PRO A 132 -6.89 3.62 12.94
CA PRO A 132 -7.96 3.65 13.93
C PRO A 132 -7.62 2.67 15.06
N GLU A 133 -8.00 2.98 16.31
CA GLU A 133 -7.76 2.05 17.42
C GLU A 133 -8.22 0.64 17.03
N PRO A 134 -7.43 -0.40 17.33
CA PRO A 134 -7.79 -1.76 16.99
C PRO A 134 -9.17 -2.02 17.58
N ALA A 135 -10.13 -2.36 16.71
CA ALA A 135 -11.47 -2.69 17.13
C ALA A 135 -11.34 -3.82 18.15
N ARG A 136 -11.50 -3.47 19.43
CA ARG A 136 -11.35 -4.36 20.58
C ARG A 136 -12.28 -5.56 20.32
N ARG A 137 -11.70 -6.70 19.93
CA ARG A 137 -12.40 -7.96 19.69
C ARG A 137 -12.59 -8.71 21.01
#